data_AF-A0A7V5RAJ8-F1
#
_entry.id   AF-A0A7V5RAJ8-F1
#
_cell.length_a   1.000
_cell.length_b   1.000
_cell.length_c   1.000
_cell.angle_alpha   90.00
_cell.angle_beta   90.00
_cell.angle_gamma   90.00
#
_symmetry.space_group_name_H-M   'P 1'
#
loop_
_entity.id
_entity.type
_entity.pdbx_description
1 polymer ?
#
loop_
_entity_poly.entity_id
_entity_poly.type
_entity_poly.pdbx_seq_one_letter_code
_entity_poly.pdbx_strand_id
1 'polypeptide(L)'
;MSLGDWLEERAGFKSWLRAKKNLPIPKHVNLFYCFGGITLVILLLQVLSGFFMLFYYVPKPQDAFESVLRLSNEVPYGWFVRSMHRWGATLIVATLLTHLFSVFYHRAFQKPRELNWLTGVAMFLIVWLFLITGAILPWNWRGYWVLVIWTDYITTWPLIGPLLEGPILNTFTVGRSYVTHVWLLPLLSLVVLFFHFKMVRRHGISGPL
;
A
#
# COMPACT_ATOMS: atom_id res chain seq x y z
N MET A 1 -23.93 36.15 -3.94
CA MET A 1 -23.83 34.70 -4.19
C MET A 1 -22.77 34.12 -3.28
N SER A 2 -23.07 33.08 -2.49
CA SER A 2 -22.06 32.46 -1.62
C SER A 2 -21.07 31.62 -2.45
N LEU A 3 -19.85 31.41 -1.95
CA LEU A 3 -18.87 30.52 -2.60
C LEU A 3 -19.46 29.12 -2.86
N GLY A 4 -20.31 28.64 -1.95
CA GLY A 4 -20.96 27.35 -2.09
C GLY A 4 -21.99 27.29 -3.22
N ASP A 5 -22.67 28.40 -3.53
CA ASP A 5 -23.66 28.45 -4.61
C ASP A 5 -22.97 28.66 -5.97
N TRP A 6 -21.89 29.44 -6.01
CA TRP A 6 -21.02 29.58 -7.18
C TRP A 6 -20.39 28.24 -7.60
N LEU A 7 -19.97 27.41 -6.64
CA LEU A 7 -19.42 26.07 -6.87
C LEU A 7 -20.50 25.06 -7.29
N GLU A 8 -21.71 25.16 -6.74
CA GLU A 8 -22.82 24.29 -7.15
C GLU A 8 -23.23 24.57 -8.60
N GLU A 9 -23.34 25.83 -8.98
CA GLU A 9 -23.72 26.25 -10.34
C GLU A 9 -22.74 25.74 -11.40
N ARG A 10 -21.42 25.80 -11.12
CA ARG A 10 -20.38 25.45 -12.10
C ARG A 10 -19.96 23.98 -12.09
N ALA A 11 -19.90 23.39 -10.92
CA ALA A 11 -19.31 22.07 -10.72
C ALA A 11 -20.27 21.06 -10.10
N GLY A 12 -21.48 21.46 -9.69
CA GLY A 12 -22.44 20.58 -9.04
C GLY A 12 -21.92 19.95 -7.74
N PHE A 13 -21.01 20.64 -7.03
CA PHE A 13 -20.28 20.03 -5.92
C PHE A 13 -21.18 19.57 -4.75
N LYS A 14 -22.20 20.37 -4.37
CA LYS A 14 -23.15 20.01 -3.31
C LYS A 14 -24.07 18.88 -3.75
N SER A 15 -24.53 18.86 -5.01
CA SER A 15 -25.37 17.77 -5.54
C SER A 15 -24.60 16.43 -5.60
N TRP A 16 -23.34 16.48 -6.06
CA TRP A 16 -22.44 15.32 -6.05
C TRP A 16 -22.19 14.78 -4.64
N LEU A 17 -21.93 15.66 -3.66
CA LEU A 17 -21.77 15.28 -2.26
C LEU A 17 -23.03 14.62 -1.68
N ARG A 18 -24.21 15.19 -1.95
CA ARG A 18 -25.50 14.64 -1.48
C ARG A 18 -25.76 13.25 -2.03
N ALA A 19 -25.50 13.02 -3.32
CA ALA A 19 -25.63 11.71 -3.95
C ALA A 19 -24.70 10.65 -3.32
N LYS A 20 -23.59 11.05 -2.69
CA LYS A 20 -22.67 10.14 -2.00
C LYS A 20 -23.06 9.84 -0.55
N LYS A 21 -23.78 10.74 0.12
CA LYS A 21 -24.05 10.66 1.56
C LYS A 21 -25.18 9.70 1.94
N ASN A 22 -26.08 9.38 1.02
CA ASN A 22 -27.31 8.62 1.28
C ASN A 22 -27.23 7.12 0.93
N LEU A 23 -26.04 6.51 0.99
CA LEU A 23 -25.91 5.07 0.78
C LEU A 23 -26.36 4.33 2.06
N PRO A 24 -27.40 3.49 2.01
CA PRO A 24 -27.85 2.76 3.18
C PRO A 24 -26.79 1.75 3.62
N ILE A 25 -26.48 1.70 4.91
CA ILE A 25 -25.59 0.70 5.49
C ILE A 25 -26.45 -0.48 5.97
N PRO A 26 -26.24 -1.70 5.45
CA PRO A 26 -26.98 -2.87 5.91
C PRO A 26 -26.77 -3.15 7.40
N LYS A 27 -27.81 -3.66 8.09
CA LYS A 27 -27.77 -3.91 9.55
C LYS A 27 -26.78 -5.00 9.96
N HIS A 28 -26.40 -5.90 9.06
CA HIS A 28 -25.46 -7.00 9.34
C HIS A 28 -23.98 -6.57 9.26
N VAL A 29 -23.69 -5.31 8.90
CA VAL A 29 -22.33 -4.78 8.87
C VAL A 29 -21.79 -4.69 10.29
N ASN A 30 -20.69 -5.40 10.53
CA ASN A 30 -19.95 -5.41 11.80
C ASN A 30 -18.57 -4.76 11.65
N LEU A 31 -17.77 -4.76 12.73
CA LEU A 31 -16.43 -4.17 12.77
C LEU A 31 -15.47 -4.72 11.68
N PHE A 32 -15.63 -5.98 11.26
CA PHE A 32 -14.72 -6.61 10.29
C PHE A 32 -14.83 -6.01 8.88
N TYR A 33 -15.92 -5.30 8.57
CA TYR A 33 -16.06 -4.55 7.32
C TYR A 33 -15.22 -3.26 7.31
N CYS A 34 -14.80 -2.77 8.47
CA CYS A 34 -13.99 -1.55 8.57
C CYS A 34 -12.52 -1.78 8.18
N PHE A 35 -12.02 -3.01 8.22
CA PHE A 35 -10.58 -3.27 8.02
C PHE A 35 -10.06 -2.85 6.66
N GLY A 36 -10.85 -2.94 5.58
CA GLY A 36 -10.45 -2.42 4.27
C GLY A 36 -10.24 -0.89 4.30
N GLY A 37 -11.11 -0.17 5.01
CA GLY A 37 -10.97 1.28 5.23
C GLY A 37 -9.80 1.64 6.15
N ILE A 38 -9.58 0.87 7.22
CA ILE A 38 -8.43 1.04 8.11
C ILE A 38 -7.12 0.84 7.33
N THR A 39 -7.01 -0.20 6.51
CA THR A 39 -5.84 -0.41 5.65
C THR A 39 -5.61 0.78 4.71
N LEU A 40 -6.67 1.35 4.12
CA LEU A 40 -6.56 2.56 3.29
C LEU A 40 -6.00 3.75 4.09
N VAL A 41 -6.51 4.00 5.30
CA VAL A 41 -6.03 5.11 6.14
C VAL A 41 -4.54 4.95 6.45
N ILE A 42 -4.10 3.74 6.80
CA ILE A 42 -2.69 3.50 7.09
C ILE A 42 -1.84 3.63 5.82
N LEU A 43 -2.34 3.20 4.65
CA LEU A 43 -1.66 3.42 3.38
C LEU A 43 -1.49 4.90 3.05
N LEU A 44 -2.49 5.74 3.33
CA LEU A 44 -2.36 7.20 3.20
C LEU A 44 -1.29 7.76 4.16
N LEU A 45 -1.23 7.25 5.41
CA LEU A 45 -0.16 7.61 6.34
C LEU A 45 1.22 7.18 5.83
N GLN A 46 1.33 6.05 5.13
CA GLN A 46 2.58 5.63 4.47
C GLN A 46 2.99 6.62 3.37
N VAL A 47 2.05 7.09 2.54
CA VAL A 47 2.34 8.09 1.51
C VAL A 47 2.85 9.38 2.14
N LEU A 48 2.19 9.89 3.19
CA LEU A 48 2.58 11.12 3.86
C LEU A 48 3.96 11.02 4.53
N SER A 49 4.19 9.95 5.28
CA SER A 49 5.48 9.72 5.95
C SER A 49 6.61 9.40 4.98
N GLY A 50 6.32 8.64 3.92
CA GLY A 50 7.26 8.36 2.84
C GLY A 50 7.67 9.63 2.13
N PHE A 51 6.70 10.48 1.76
CA PHE A 51 6.94 11.78 1.14
C PHE A 51 7.84 12.68 2.00
N PHE A 52 7.61 12.74 3.31
CA PHE A 52 8.51 13.46 4.23
C PHE A 52 9.95 12.93 4.18
N MET A 53 10.14 11.61 4.15
CA MET A 53 11.48 11.02 4.12
C MET A 53 12.21 11.27 2.79
N LEU A 54 11.50 11.56 1.69
CA LEU A 54 12.13 11.88 0.40
C LEU A 54 13.03 13.12 0.45
N PHE A 55 12.74 14.07 1.35
CA PHE A 55 13.57 15.27 1.50
C PHE A 55 14.95 15.00 2.10
N TYR A 56 15.13 13.85 2.75
CA TYR A 56 16.34 13.55 3.54
C TYR A 56 17.08 12.28 3.07
N TYR A 57 16.38 11.35 2.42
CA TYR A 57 16.95 10.08 1.98
C TYR A 57 17.80 10.22 0.72
N VAL A 58 18.99 9.59 0.72
CA VAL A 58 19.89 9.58 -0.44
C VAL A 58 19.94 8.16 -1.03
N PRO A 59 19.43 7.91 -2.26
CA PRO A 59 19.31 6.58 -2.85
C PRO A 59 20.61 6.08 -3.50
N LYS A 60 21.74 6.22 -2.81
CA LYS A 60 23.06 5.72 -3.24
C LYS A 60 23.60 4.71 -2.22
N PRO A 61 24.10 3.54 -2.62
CA PRO A 61 24.57 2.52 -1.67
C PRO A 61 25.54 3.04 -0.61
N GLN A 62 26.49 3.92 -0.98
CA GLN A 62 27.44 4.50 -0.04
C GLN A 62 26.82 5.49 0.97
N ASP A 63 25.72 6.16 0.61
CA ASP A 63 25.12 7.26 1.40
C ASP A 63 23.79 6.86 2.07
N ALA A 64 23.17 5.76 1.63
CA ALA A 64 21.81 5.39 2.01
C ALA A 64 21.66 5.18 3.51
N PHE A 65 22.54 4.38 4.11
CA PHE A 65 22.47 4.12 5.55
C PHE A 65 22.75 5.37 6.38
N GLU A 66 23.76 6.16 6.00
CA GLU A 66 24.09 7.41 6.69
C GLU A 66 22.92 8.42 6.61
N SER A 67 22.29 8.56 5.45
CA SER A 67 21.12 9.44 5.29
C SER A 67 19.97 9.06 6.22
N VAL A 68 19.76 7.76 6.47
CA VAL A 68 18.75 7.26 7.42
C VAL A 68 19.15 7.54 8.88
N LEU A 69 20.43 7.49 9.21
CA LEU A 69 20.93 7.88 10.54
C LEU A 69 20.73 9.38 10.78
N ARG A 70 21.09 10.24 9.82
CA ARG A 70 20.84 11.70 9.90
C ARG A 70 19.35 12.01 10.05
N LEU A 71 18.49 11.37 9.25
CA LEU A 71 17.04 11.47 9.39
C LEU A 71 16.56 11.11 10.81
N SER A 72 17.17 10.11 11.44
CA SER A 72 16.73 9.65 12.76
C SER A 72 17.27 10.53 13.90
N ASN A 73 18.48 11.06 13.76
CA ASN A 73 19.19 11.68 14.87
C ASN A 73 19.25 13.22 14.79
N GLU A 74 19.19 13.78 13.58
CA GLU A 74 19.44 15.21 13.35
C GLU A 74 18.19 15.96 12.88
N VAL A 75 17.30 15.30 12.14
CA VAL A 75 16.06 15.92 11.64
C VAL A 75 15.02 16.01 12.77
N PRO A 76 14.45 17.19 13.06
CA PRO A 76 13.38 17.33 14.05
C PRO A 76 12.22 16.38 13.74
N TYR A 77 11.85 15.56 14.73
CA TYR A 77 10.82 14.51 14.61
C TYR A 77 11.07 13.44 13.53
N GLY A 78 12.25 13.40 12.91
CA GLY A 78 12.54 12.43 11.85
C GLY A 78 12.52 10.98 12.33
N TRP A 79 12.99 10.71 13.56
CA TRP A 79 12.84 9.40 14.21
C TRP A 79 11.37 8.95 14.34
N PHE A 80 10.47 9.89 14.62
CA PHE A 80 9.05 9.62 14.83
C PHE A 80 8.40 9.27 13.50
N VAL A 81 8.61 10.10 12.47
CA VAL A 81 8.06 9.85 11.13
C VAL A 81 8.57 8.53 10.56
N ARG A 82 9.88 8.25 10.68
CA ARG A 82 10.46 6.97 10.27
C ARG A 82 9.87 5.79 11.03
N SER A 83 9.67 5.93 12.34
CA SER A 83 9.07 4.87 13.17
C SER A 83 7.61 4.62 12.79
N MET A 84 6.85 5.69 12.55
CA MET A 84 5.46 5.61 12.07
C MET A 84 5.39 4.93 10.70
N HIS A 85 6.31 5.26 9.78
CA HIS A 85 6.39 4.58 8.48
C HIS A 85 6.62 3.08 8.66
N ARG A 86 7.65 2.70 9.44
CA ARG A 86 7.98 1.29 9.72
C ARG A 86 6.82 0.53 10.38
N TRP A 87 6.25 1.06 11.45
CA TRP A 87 5.15 0.41 12.17
C TRP A 87 3.86 0.37 11.34
N GLY A 88 3.58 1.43 10.58
CA GLY A 88 2.44 1.46 9.69
C GLY A 88 2.54 0.41 8.58
N ALA A 89 3.74 0.12 8.05
CA ALA A 89 3.93 -1.00 7.13
C ALA A 89 3.55 -2.36 7.76
N THR A 90 3.94 -2.59 9.01
CA THR A 90 3.51 -3.79 9.77
C THR A 90 2.00 -3.85 9.98
N LEU A 91 1.38 -2.71 10.34
CA LEU A 91 -0.06 -2.63 10.54
C LEU A 91 -0.86 -2.79 9.25
N ILE A 92 -0.32 -2.37 8.10
CA ILE A 92 -0.93 -2.66 6.79
C ILE A 92 -1.04 -4.16 6.59
N VAL A 93 0.03 -4.92 6.85
CA VAL A 93 -0.02 -6.39 6.70
C VAL A 93 -1.08 -6.99 7.62
N ALA A 94 -1.09 -6.62 8.90
CA ALA A 94 -2.07 -7.13 9.85
C ALA A 94 -3.51 -6.81 9.42
N THR A 95 -3.80 -5.54 9.11
CA THR A 95 -5.16 -5.09 8.75
C THR A 95 -5.61 -5.63 7.39
N LEU A 96 -4.70 -5.75 6.43
CA LEU A 96 -4.96 -6.33 5.11
C LEU A 96 -5.30 -7.81 5.23
N LEU A 97 -4.56 -8.57 6.05
CA LEU A 97 -4.88 -9.98 6.31
C LEU A 97 -6.24 -10.10 7.00
N THR A 98 -6.54 -9.28 8.01
CA THR A 98 -7.87 -9.27 8.62
C THR A 98 -8.97 -8.93 7.62
N HIS A 99 -8.73 -7.98 6.70
CA HIS A 99 -9.65 -7.66 5.63
C HIS A 99 -9.85 -8.84 4.68
N LEU A 100 -8.76 -9.53 4.29
CA LEU A 100 -8.80 -10.73 3.44
C LEU A 100 -9.65 -11.83 4.09
N PHE A 101 -9.42 -12.12 5.38
CA PHE A 101 -10.21 -13.09 6.14
C PHE A 101 -11.68 -12.68 6.23
N SER A 102 -11.98 -11.40 6.45
CA SER A 102 -13.35 -10.87 6.46
C SER A 102 -14.05 -11.10 5.11
N VAL A 103 -13.35 -10.88 3.99
CA VAL A 103 -13.89 -11.13 2.65
C VAL A 103 -14.17 -12.62 2.41
N PHE A 104 -13.28 -13.50 2.85
CA PHE A 104 -13.49 -14.96 2.77
C PHE A 104 -14.67 -15.42 3.62
N TYR A 105 -14.71 -14.99 4.89
CA TYR A 105 -15.74 -15.39 5.84
C TYR A 105 -17.14 -15.00 5.35
N HIS A 106 -17.31 -13.76 4.88
CA HIS A 106 -18.58 -13.26 4.36
C HIS A 106 -18.86 -13.64 2.90
N ARG A 107 -18.04 -14.52 2.29
CA ARG A 107 -18.12 -14.94 0.88
C ARG A 107 -18.23 -13.75 -0.10
N ALA A 108 -17.61 -12.62 0.25
CA ALA A 108 -17.76 -11.36 -0.47
C ALA A 108 -17.00 -11.34 -1.82
N PHE A 109 -16.31 -12.43 -2.16
CA PHE A 109 -15.66 -12.66 -3.45
C PHE A 109 -16.56 -13.33 -4.49
N GLN A 110 -17.73 -13.85 -4.10
CA GLN A 110 -18.67 -14.53 -5.01
C GLN A 110 -19.36 -13.55 -5.97
N LYS A 111 -20.02 -14.09 -7.01
CA LYS A 111 -20.81 -13.34 -8.00
C LYS A 111 -21.67 -12.25 -7.35
N PRO A 112 -21.66 -10.99 -7.84
CA PRO A 112 -20.92 -10.44 -8.99
C PRO A 112 -19.60 -9.74 -8.62
N ARG A 113 -18.94 -10.12 -7.51
CA ARG A 113 -17.77 -9.42 -6.93
C ARG A 113 -16.42 -10.08 -7.24
N GLU A 114 -16.36 -10.99 -8.21
CA GLU A 114 -15.14 -11.71 -8.58
C GLU A 114 -14.03 -10.76 -9.05
N LEU A 115 -14.37 -9.75 -9.86
CA LEU A 115 -13.40 -8.76 -10.30
C LEU A 115 -12.89 -7.91 -9.11
N ASN A 116 -13.75 -7.61 -8.14
CA ASN A 116 -13.34 -6.88 -6.94
C ASN A 116 -12.33 -7.71 -6.13
N TRP A 117 -12.57 -9.01 -6.01
CA TRP A 117 -11.63 -9.94 -5.41
C TRP A 117 -10.27 -9.93 -6.12
N LEU A 118 -10.23 -10.03 -7.45
CA LEU A 118 -8.98 -10.00 -8.22
C LEU A 118 -8.19 -8.70 -8.00
N THR A 119 -8.85 -7.55 -7.93
CA THR A 119 -8.16 -6.29 -7.58
C THR A 119 -7.63 -6.29 -6.15
N GLY A 120 -8.31 -6.95 -5.21
CA GLY A 120 -7.81 -7.16 -3.85
C GLY A 120 -6.56 -8.04 -3.81
N VAL A 121 -6.54 -9.13 -4.57
CA VAL A 121 -5.36 -10.00 -4.74
C VAL A 121 -4.20 -9.25 -5.37
N ALA A 122 -4.45 -8.46 -6.43
CA ALA A 122 -3.43 -7.62 -7.04
C ALA A 122 -2.84 -6.62 -6.03
N MET A 123 -3.70 -5.98 -5.22
CA MET A 123 -3.25 -5.05 -4.18
C MET A 123 -2.42 -5.76 -3.09
N PHE A 124 -2.80 -6.99 -2.71
CA PHE A 124 -2.02 -7.80 -1.77
C PHE A 124 -0.61 -8.06 -2.28
N LEU A 125 -0.45 -8.43 -3.55
CA LEU A 125 0.87 -8.63 -4.17
C LEU A 125 1.68 -7.33 -4.24
N ILE A 126 1.04 -6.19 -4.55
CA ILE A 126 1.69 -4.88 -4.54
C ILE A 126 2.19 -4.51 -3.13
N VAL A 127 1.41 -4.81 -2.08
CA VAL A 127 1.85 -4.59 -0.68
C VAL A 127 3.08 -5.43 -0.34
N TRP A 128 3.16 -6.69 -0.78
CA TRP A 128 4.39 -7.48 -0.62
C TRP A 128 5.59 -6.85 -1.31
N LEU A 129 5.41 -6.33 -2.54
CA LEU A 129 6.47 -5.62 -3.24
C LEU A 129 6.91 -4.34 -2.52
N PHE A 130 5.98 -3.61 -1.89
CA PHE A 130 6.34 -2.46 -1.03
C PHE A 130 7.22 -2.90 0.13
N LEU A 131 6.88 -3.99 0.82
CA LEU A 131 7.67 -4.48 1.96
C LEU A 131 9.10 -4.85 1.53
N ILE A 132 9.25 -5.55 0.40
CA ILE A 132 10.56 -5.97 -0.11
C ILE A 132 11.39 -4.75 -0.49
N THR A 133 10.84 -3.88 -1.36
CA THR A 133 11.58 -2.72 -1.86
C THR A 133 11.89 -1.71 -0.75
N GLY A 134 10.99 -1.54 0.23
CA GLY A 134 11.18 -0.65 1.37
C GLY A 134 12.20 -1.18 2.39
N ALA A 135 12.27 -2.50 2.58
CA ALA A 135 13.26 -3.14 3.46
C ALA A 135 14.70 -2.96 2.97
N ILE A 136 14.89 -2.80 1.66
CA ILE A 136 16.19 -2.58 1.03
C ILE A 136 16.70 -1.16 1.26
N LEU A 137 15.82 -0.14 1.29
CA LEU A 137 16.22 1.27 1.29
C LEU A 137 17.15 1.70 2.43
N PRO A 138 16.99 1.23 3.69
CA PRO A 138 17.94 1.58 4.75
C PRO A 138 19.37 1.10 4.50
N TRP A 139 19.54 0.10 3.62
CA TRP A 139 20.84 -0.48 3.24
C TRP A 139 21.76 -0.79 4.44
N ASN A 140 21.15 -1.26 5.53
CA ASN A 140 21.88 -1.76 6.70
C ASN A 140 22.05 -3.29 6.59
N TRP A 141 22.77 -3.88 7.54
CA TRP A 141 22.97 -5.33 7.61
C TRP A 141 21.68 -6.13 7.39
N ARG A 142 20.58 -5.76 8.06
CA ARG A 142 19.30 -6.46 7.93
C ARG A 142 18.70 -6.31 6.53
N GLY A 143 18.67 -5.11 5.97
CA GLY A 143 18.12 -4.85 4.64
C GLY A 143 18.88 -5.59 3.55
N TYR A 144 20.22 -5.63 3.65
CA TYR A 144 21.08 -6.40 2.75
C TYR A 144 20.76 -7.91 2.81
N TRP A 145 20.71 -8.49 4.02
CA TRP A 145 20.47 -9.93 4.16
C TRP A 145 19.04 -10.35 3.80
N VAL A 146 18.06 -9.46 3.94
CA VAL A 146 16.72 -9.72 3.41
C VAL A 146 16.79 -10.00 1.90
N LEU A 147 17.51 -9.19 1.14
CA LEU A 147 17.66 -9.41 -0.31
C LEU A 147 18.36 -10.74 -0.61
N VAL A 148 19.47 -11.03 0.10
CA VAL A 148 20.25 -12.25 -0.12
C VAL A 148 19.43 -13.50 0.19
N ILE A 149 18.78 -13.57 1.36
CA ILE A 149 17.99 -14.75 1.78
C ILE A 149 16.86 -15.05 0.80
N TRP A 150 16.15 -14.02 0.32
CA TRP A 150 15.08 -14.22 -0.67
C TRP A 150 15.62 -14.70 -2.01
N THR A 151 16.77 -14.18 -2.42
CA THR A 151 17.45 -14.61 -3.65
C THR A 151 17.86 -16.07 -3.53
N ASP A 152 18.55 -16.44 -2.45
CA ASP A 152 19.00 -17.82 -2.16
C ASP A 152 17.83 -18.82 -2.13
N TYR A 153 16.68 -18.42 -1.61
CA TYR A 153 15.50 -19.29 -1.63
C TYR A 153 14.98 -19.50 -3.06
N ILE A 154 14.90 -18.43 -3.86
CA ILE A 154 14.40 -18.52 -5.24
C ILE A 154 15.34 -19.36 -6.11
N THR A 155 16.65 -19.28 -5.90
CA THR A 155 17.62 -20.07 -6.68
C THR A 155 17.49 -21.58 -6.44
N THR A 156 16.88 -22.01 -5.34
CA THR A 156 16.60 -23.43 -5.08
C THR A 156 15.48 -24.02 -5.97
N TRP A 157 14.74 -23.20 -6.71
CA TRP A 157 13.62 -23.68 -7.53
C TRP A 157 14.11 -24.46 -8.75
N PRO A 158 13.70 -25.74 -8.94
CA PRO A 158 14.35 -26.66 -9.88
C PRO A 158 14.39 -26.22 -11.35
N LEU A 159 13.42 -25.43 -11.81
CA LEU A 159 13.27 -25.09 -13.23
C LEU A 159 13.71 -23.67 -13.57
N ILE A 160 13.44 -22.72 -12.69
CA ILE A 160 13.62 -21.29 -12.97
C ILE A 160 14.59 -20.61 -12.01
N GLY A 161 14.96 -21.25 -10.90
CA GLY A 161 15.78 -20.64 -9.86
C GLY A 161 17.12 -20.11 -10.37
N PRO A 162 17.96 -20.94 -11.03
CA PRO A 162 19.24 -20.49 -11.57
C PRO A 162 19.12 -19.38 -12.62
N LEU A 163 17.99 -19.32 -13.36
CA LEU A 163 17.74 -18.29 -14.37
C LEU A 163 17.35 -16.94 -13.74
N LEU A 164 16.85 -16.94 -12.50
CA LEU A 164 16.31 -15.76 -11.83
C LEU A 164 17.31 -15.05 -10.92
N GLU A 165 18.40 -15.69 -10.53
CA GLU A 165 19.41 -15.12 -9.61
C GLU A 165 19.94 -13.76 -10.10
N GLY A 166 20.53 -13.74 -11.29
CA GLY A 166 21.07 -12.53 -11.91
C GLY A 166 20.02 -11.44 -12.10
N PRO A 167 18.85 -11.74 -12.68
CA PRO A 167 17.75 -10.78 -12.78
C PRO A 167 17.31 -10.19 -11.43
N ILE A 168 17.19 -10.99 -10.37
CA ILE A 168 16.79 -10.52 -9.04
C ILE A 168 17.82 -9.57 -8.46
N LEU A 169 19.10 -9.98 -8.42
CA LEU A 169 20.18 -9.16 -7.87
C LEU A 169 20.35 -7.84 -8.63
N ASN A 170 20.21 -7.88 -9.96
CA ASN A 170 20.26 -6.68 -10.78
C ASN A 170 19.03 -5.78 -10.59
N THR A 171 17.86 -6.35 -10.34
CA THR A 171 16.61 -5.59 -10.18
C THR A 171 16.55 -4.90 -8.83
N PHE A 172 16.92 -5.58 -7.76
CA PHE A 172 16.79 -5.10 -6.38
C PHE A 172 18.06 -4.42 -5.87
N THR A 173 18.49 -3.36 -6.55
CA THR A 173 19.52 -2.45 -6.03
C THR A 173 18.89 -1.30 -5.25
N VAL A 174 19.66 -0.56 -4.45
CA VAL A 174 19.16 0.62 -3.71
C VAL A 174 18.44 1.61 -4.63
N GLY A 175 19.06 1.99 -5.76
CA GLY A 175 18.50 2.96 -6.69
C GLY A 175 17.23 2.46 -7.40
N ARG A 176 17.21 1.22 -7.89
CA ARG A 176 16.03 0.64 -8.55
C ARG A 176 14.90 0.37 -7.57
N SER A 177 15.22 -0.09 -6.36
CA SER A 177 14.25 -0.26 -5.28
C SER A 177 13.64 1.08 -4.88
N TYR A 178 14.44 2.15 -4.82
CA TYR A 178 13.93 3.51 -4.57
C TYR A 178 12.92 3.95 -5.62
N VAL A 179 13.27 3.87 -6.92
CA VAL A 179 12.33 4.23 -8.00
C VAL A 179 11.07 3.37 -7.95
N THR A 180 11.22 2.07 -7.68
CA THR A 180 10.09 1.15 -7.62
C THR A 180 9.17 1.46 -6.43
N HIS A 181 9.74 1.65 -5.24
CA HIS A 181 9.00 1.90 -4.00
C HIS A 181 8.33 3.28 -3.98
N VAL A 182 8.98 4.31 -4.54
CA VAL A 182 8.51 5.70 -4.45
C VAL A 182 7.60 6.09 -5.62
N TRP A 183 7.83 5.55 -6.82
CA TRP A 183 7.08 5.95 -8.01
C TRP A 183 6.18 4.83 -8.56
N LEU A 184 6.77 3.68 -8.89
CA LEU A 184 6.05 2.63 -9.61
C LEU A 184 4.93 2.02 -8.77
N LEU A 185 5.25 1.56 -7.55
CA LEU A 185 4.29 0.88 -6.69
C LEU A 185 3.17 1.83 -6.22
N PRO A 186 3.42 3.10 -5.84
CA PRO A 186 2.35 4.04 -5.52
C PRO A 186 1.42 4.29 -6.71
N LEU A 187 1.95 4.46 -7.93
CA LEU A 187 1.14 4.64 -9.13
C LEU A 187 0.26 3.41 -9.42
N LEU A 188 0.85 2.21 -9.38
CA LEU A 188 0.10 0.96 -9.58
C LEU A 188 -0.98 0.79 -8.51
N SER A 189 -0.67 1.11 -7.25
CA SER A 189 -1.62 1.06 -6.14
C SER A 189 -2.80 1.99 -6.37
N LEU A 190 -2.56 3.22 -6.83
CA LEU A 190 -3.64 4.17 -7.14
C LEU A 190 -4.58 3.62 -8.21
N VAL A 191 -4.03 3.04 -9.28
CA VAL A 191 -4.82 2.44 -10.37
C VAL A 191 -5.65 1.26 -9.84
N VAL A 192 -5.05 0.34 -9.08
CA VAL A 192 -5.75 -0.82 -8.54
C VAL A 192 -6.84 -0.40 -7.54
N LEU A 193 -6.55 0.53 -6.63
CA LEU A 193 -7.51 1.07 -5.66
C LEU A 193 -8.67 1.79 -6.35
N PHE A 194 -8.42 2.52 -7.43
CA PHE A 194 -9.47 3.15 -8.21
C PHE A 194 -10.49 2.11 -8.71
N PHE A 195 -10.02 1.02 -9.32
CA PHE A 195 -10.89 -0.06 -9.78
C PHE A 195 -11.56 -0.81 -8.63
N HIS A 196 -10.83 -1.07 -7.55
CA HIS A 196 -11.34 -1.71 -6.35
C HIS A 196 -12.53 -0.94 -5.77
N PHE A 197 -12.36 0.36 -5.49
CA PHE A 197 -13.45 1.19 -4.95
C PHE A 197 -14.59 1.40 -5.94
N LYS A 198 -14.30 1.50 -7.24
CA LYS A 198 -15.33 1.57 -8.28
C LYS A 198 -16.23 0.34 -8.24
N MET A 199 -15.68 -0.86 -8.05
CA MET A 199 -16.46 -2.09 -7.98
C MET A 199 -17.22 -2.25 -6.67
N VAL A 200 -16.61 -1.93 -5.52
CA VAL A 200 -17.31 -1.87 -4.23
C VAL A 200 -18.53 -0.96 -4.33
N ARG A 201 -18.37 0.22 -4.94
CA ARG A 201 -19.46 1.18 -5.11
C ARG A 201 -20.54 0.71 -6.09
N ARG A 202 -20.17 -0.06 -7.12
CA ARG A 202 -21.10 -0.59 -8.12
C ARG A 202 -21.96 -1.73 -7.57
N HIS A 203 -21.37 -2.65 -6.80
CA HIS A 203 -22.04 -3.88 -6.36
C HIS A 203 -22.49 -3.85 -4.91
N GLY A 204 -22.09 -2.83 -4.14
CA GLY A 204 -22.42 -2.73 -2.71
C GLY A 204 -21.77 -3.81 -1.84
N ILE A 205 -22.09 -3.77 -0.55
CA ILE A 205 -21.62 -4.74 0.43
C ILE A 205 -22.32 -6.10 0.19
N SER A 206 -21.64 -7.21 0.51
CA SER A 206 -22.27 -8.54 0.46
C SER A 206 -23.49 -8.62 1.37
N GLY A 207 -24.43 -9.52 1.05
CA GLY A 207 -25.56 -9.83 1.92
C GLY A 207 -25.11 -10.48 3.24
N PRO A 208 -26.05 -10.73 4.17
CA PRO A 208 -25.76 -11.55 5.34
C PRO A 208 -25.31 -12.95 4.93
N LEU A 209 -24.64 -13.66 5.85
CA LEU A 209 -24.21 -15.05 5.67
C LEU A 209 -25.37 -15.97 5.30
#